data_AF-A0A2V7V6L6-F1
#
_entry.id   AF-A0A2V7V6L6-F1
#
_cell.length_a   1.000
_cell.length_b   1.000
_cell.length_c   1.000
_cell.angle_alpha   90.00
_cell.angle_beta   90.00
_cell.angle_gamma   90.00
#
_symmetry.space_group_name_H-M   'P 1'
#
loop_
_entity.id
_entity.type
_entity.pdbx_description
1 polymer ?
#
loop_
_entity_poly.entity_id
_entity_poly.type
_entity_poly.pdbx_seq_one_letter_code
_entity_poly.pdbx_strand_id
1 'polypeptide(L)'
;TQPRMPCYKLGVRFGRDDMVKRFLASGHTGFYLAVLSEGDVGSGDTIEFTARDEHDVTVADIAALYARDADNQALLRRAVDLPALPESWRDYFRRRLWEPDA
;
A
#
# COMPACT_ATOMS: atom_id res chain seq x y z
N THR A 1 -2.67 -2.62 -6.50
CA THR A 1 -3.33 -1.31 -6.28
C THR A 1 -2.92 -0.68 -4.98
N GLN A 2 -3.09 -1.35 -3.84
CA GLN A 2 -2.77 -0.77 -2.53
C GLN A 2 -2.44 -1.84 -1.47
N PRO A 3 -1.71 -1.49 -0.40
CA PRO A 3 -1.58 -2.34 0.77
C PRO A 3 -2.93 -2.61 1.45
N ARG A 4 -3.04 -3.74 2.14
CA ARG A 4 -4.21 -4.04 2.96
C ARG A 4 -4.03 -3.42 4.35
N MET A 5 -4.60 -2.23 4.53
CA MET A 5 -4.59 -1.55 5.82
C MET A 5 -5.47 -2.28 6.85
N PRO A 6 -5.00 -2.50 8.09
CA PRO A 6 -5.78 -3.17 9.11
C PRO A 6 -6.95 -2.31 9.58
N CYS A 7 -8.02 -2.99 9.99
CA CYS A 7 -9.19 -2.37 10.63
C CYS A 7 -9.48 -3.07 11.95
N TYR A 8 -10.35 -2.48 12.78
CA TYR A 8 -10.69 -2.99 14.11
C TYR A 8 -11.19 -4.44 14.12
N LYS A 9 -11.79 -4.93 13.01
CA LYS A 9 -12.24 -6.32 12.86
C LYS A 9 -11.11 -7.34 13.05
N LEU A 10 -9.86 -6.94 12.77
CA LEU A 10 -8.70 -7.77 13.06
C LEU A 10 -8.55 -8.01 14.57
N GLY A 11 -8.74 -6.97 15.39
CA GLY A 11 -8.74 -7.10 16.85
C GLY A 11 -9.83 -8.04 17.35
N VAL A 12 -11.05 -7.91 16.81
CA VAL A 12 -12.17 -8.82 17.12
C VAL A 12 -11.84 -10.27 16.76
N ARG A 13 -11.30 -10.51 15.56
CA ARG A 13 -10.95 -11.86 15.06
C ARG A 13 -9.90 -12.56 15.94
N PHE A 14 -8.97 -11.79 16.50
CA PHE A 14 -7.87 -12.31 17.31
C PHE A 14 -8.08 -12.16 18.82
N GLY A 15 -9.20 -11.55 19.26
CA GLY A 15 -9.45 -11.25 20.67
C GLY A 15 -8.41 -10.33 21.30
N ARG A 16 -7.88 -9.37 20.54
CA ARG A 16 -6.74 -8.53 20.94
C ARG A 16 -6.87 -7.08 20.50
N ASP A 17 -6.92 -6.18 21.47
CA ASP A 17 -7.03 -4.74 21.23
C ASP A 17 -5.77 -4.14 20.59
N ASP A 18 -4.61 -4.75 20.80
CA ASP A 18 -3.33 -4.31 20.25
C ASP A 18 -3.05 -4.84 18.82
N MET A 19 -3.96 -5.63 18.24
CA MET A 19 -3.70 -6.35 16.99
C MET A 19 -3.50 -5.41 15.79
N VAL A 20 -4.27 -4.33 15.70
CA VAL A 20 -4.13 -3.34 14.60
C VAL A 20 -2.72 -2.72 14.61
N LYS A 21 -2.23 -2.34 15.80
CA LYS A 21 -0.90 -1.75 15.97
C LYS A 21 0.19 -2.76 15.62
N ARG A 22 0.07 -4.02 16.07
CA ARG A 22 1.02 -5.09 15.75
C ARG A 22 1.07 -5.39 14.25
N PHE A 23 -0.08 -5.43 13.60
CA PHE A 23 -0.18 -5.70 12.17
C PHE A 23 0.47 -4.59 11.33
N LEU A 24 0.27 -3.32 11.70
CA LEU A 24 1.00 -2.21 11.06
C LEU A 24 2.50 -2.29 11.34
N ALA A 25 2.88 -2.53 12.59
CA ALA A 25 4.28 -2.55 13.01
C ALA A 25 5.10 -3.69 12.34
N SER A 26 4.45 -4.81 11.98
CA SER A 26 5.14 -5.91 11.30
C SER A 26 5.51 -5.61 9.85
N GLY A 27 4.84 -4.64 9.20
CA GLY A 27 4.98 -4.39 7.77
C GLY A 27 4.40 -5.48 6.86
N HIS A 28 3.95 -6.62 7.40
CA HIS A 28 3.41 -7.74 6.65
C HIS A 28 1.90 -7.59 6.41
N THR A 29 1.54 -6.51 5.71
CA THR A 29 0.14 -6.14 5.53
C THR A 29 -0.57 -6.92 4.42
N GLY A 30 0.20 -7.40 3.43
CA GLY A 30 -0.37 -7.90 2.17
C GLY A 30 -0.91 -6.77 1.30
N PHE A 31 -1.58 -7.11 0.21
CA PHE A 31 -2.03 -6.14 -0.79
C PHE A 31 -3.28 -6.59 -1.54
N TYR A 32 -3.90 -5.64 -2.21
CA TYR A 32 -4.99 -5.88 -3.16
C TYR A 32 -4.50 -5.76 -4.60
N LEU A 33 -5.15 -6.52 -5.48
CA LEU A 33 -5.01 -6.45 -6.93
C LEU A 33 -6.29 -5.87 -7.53
N ALA A 34 -6.17 -5.14 -8.63
CA ALA A 34 -7.30 -4.83 -9.49
C ALA A 34 -7.43 -5.94 -10.53
N VAL A 35 -8.66 -6.26 -10.91
CA VAL A 35 -8.94 -7.12 -12.05
C VAL A 35 -8.88 -6.25 -13.30
N LEU A 36 -7.87 -6.46 -14.14
CA LEU A 36 -7.72 -5.74 -15.42
C LEU A 36 -8.54 -6.40 -16.53
N SER A 37 -8.64 -7.72 -16.48
CA SER A 37 -9.48 -8.55 -17.35
C SER A 37 -10.07 -9.66 -16.50
N GLU A 38 -11.37 -9.88 -16.62
CA GLU A 38 -12.05 -11.01 -16.01
C GLU A 38 -11.65 -12.32 -16.70
N GLY A 39 -11.80 -13.44 -15.99
CA GLY A 39 -11.47 -14.78 -16.45
C GLY A 39 -11.55 -15.80 -15.31
N ASP A 40 -11.22 -17.05 -15.62
CA ASP A 40 -11.21 -18.16 -14.66
C ASP A 40 -9.81 -18.36 -14.04
N VAL A 41 -9.77 -18.60 -12.73
CA VAL A 41 -8.56 -18.92 -11.98
C VAL A 41 -8.85 -20.05 -10.98
N GLY A 42 -7.89 -20.94 -10.78
CA GLY A 42 -8.00 -22.13 -9.94
C GLY A 42 -6.81 -22.32 -9.00
N SER A 43 -7.00 -23.21 -8.03
CA SER A 43 -5.91 -23.61 -7.13
C SER A 43 -4.84 -24.37 -7.91
N GLY A 44 -3.59 -23.93 -7.79
CA GLY A 44 -2.45 -24.52 -8.49
C GLY A 44 -2.04 -23.78 -9.75
N ASP A 45 -2.84 -22.79 -10.19
CA ASP A 45 -2.44 -21.92 -11.30
C ASP A 45 -1.20 -21.10 -10.92
N THR A 46 -0.36 -20.86 -11.93
CA THR A 46 0.89 -20.12 -11.73
C THR A 46 0.62 -18.62 -11.73
N ILE A 47 1.27 -17.90 -10.81
CA ILE A 47 1.32 -16.44 -10.83
C ILE A 47 2.62 -16.03 -11.50
N GLU A 48 2.52 -15.41 -12.67
CA GLU A 48 3.67 -14.93 -13.44
C GLU A 48 3.84 -13.42 -13.29
N PHE A 49 5.09 -12.99 -13.08
CA PHE A 49 5.43 -11.59 -13.03
C PHE A 49 5.68 -11.08 -14.46
N THR A 50 4.75 -10.29 -14.99
CA THR A 50 4.79 -9.85 -16.39
C THR A 50 5.49 -8.51 -16.58
N ALA A 51 5.42 -7.60 -15.61
CA ALA A 51 6.01 -6.27 -15.72
C ALA A 51 6.26 -5.62 -14.35
N ARG A 52 7.25 -4.73 -14.31
CA ARG A 52 7.53 -3.83 -13.18
C ARG A 52 7.35 -2.38 -13.64
N ASP A 53 6.77 -1.57 -12.78
CA ASP A 53 6.67 -0.13 -12.96
C ASP A 53 8.02 0.57 -12.68
N GLU A 54 8.34 1.64 -13.41
CA GLU A 54 9.62 2.34 -13.35
C GLU A 54 9.86 3.15 -12.06
N HIS A 55 8.79 3.50 -11.32
CA HIS A 55 8.90 4.26 -10.07
C HIS A 55 9.53 3.43 -8.93
N ASP A 56 9.62 2.11 -9.09
CA ASP A 56 10.19 1.14 -8.15
C ASP A 56 9.70 1.34 -6.70
N VAL A 57 8.38 1.52 -6.58
CA VAL A 57 7.69 1.66 -5.30
C VAL A 57 7.10 0.32 -4.89
N THR A 58 7.50 -0.19 -3.72
CA THR A 58 7.01 -1.47 -3.21
C THR A 58 5.74 -1.32 -2.38
N VAL A 59 5.05 -2.45 -2.12
CA VAL A 59 3.92 -2.47 -1.16
C VAL A 59 4.38 -2.05 0.24
N ALA A 60 5.58 -2.45 0.65
CA ALA A 60 6.15 -2.10 1.94
C ALA A 60 6.41 -0.60 2.06
N ASP A 61 6.83 0.05 0.98
CA ASP A 61 7.03 1.50 0.93
C ASP A 61 5.73 2.27 1.19
N ILE A 62 4.65 1.91 0.49
CA ILE A 62 3.34 2.56 0.68
C ILE A 62 2.82 2.33 2.09
N ALA A 63 2.96 1.11 2.63
CA ALA A 63 2.56 0.79 3.99
C ALA A 63 3.39 1.58 5.03
N ALA A 64 4.70 1.73 4.79
CA ALA A 64 5.59 2.50 5.65
C ALA A 64 5.27 4.00 5.62
N LEU A 65 5.05 4.59 4.43
CA LEU A 65 4.61 5.97 4.27
C LEU A 65 3.28 6.26 4.97
N TYR A 66 2.38 5.28 5.03
CA TYR A 66 1.13 5.42 5.78
C TYR A 66 1.33 5.34 7.29
N ALA A 67 2.11 4.36 7.73
CA ALA A 67 2.22 3.99 9.14
C ALA A 67 3.20 4.88 9.94
N ARG A 68 4.18 5.48 9.26
CA ARG A 68 5.19 6.35 9.85
C ARG A 68 4.97 7.77 9.33
N ASP A 69 5.25 8.76 10.17
CA ASP A 69 5.21 10.16 9.74
C ASP A 69 6.16 10.34 8.54
N ALA A 70 5.63 10.95 7.49
CA ALA A 70 6.09 10.73 6.11
C ALA A 70 7.30 11.61 5.73
N ASP A 71 8.39 11.52 6.48
CA ASP A 71 9.58 12.37 6.28
C ASP A 71 10.36 12.03 5.00
N ASN A 72 10.05 10.90 4.35
CA ASN A 72 10.71 10.49 3.12
C ASN A 72 10.07 11.17 1.89
N GLN A 73 10.44 12.44 1.68
CA GLN A 73 9.98 13.26 0.57
C GLN A 73 10.28 12.66 -0.81
N ALA A 74 11.42 11.98 -0.97
CA ALA A 74 11.78 11.32 -2.23
C ALA A 74 10.83 10.15 -2.54
N LEU A 75 10.49 9.34 -1.54
CA LEU A 75 9.54 8.24 -1.70
C LEU A 75 8.10 8.75 -1.88
N LEU A 76 7.70 9.81 -1.18
CA LEU A 76 6.39 10.44 -1.38
C LEU A 76 6.21 10.91 -2.82
N ARG A 77 7.22 11.54 -3.44
CA ARG A 77 7.13 11.98 -4.85
C ARG A 77 6.90 10.79 -5.78
N ARG A 78 7.74 9.75 -5.68
CA ARG A 78 7.56 8.51 -6.47
C ARG A 78 6.20 7.86 -6.27
N ALA A 79 5.69 7.85 -5.04
CA ALA A 79 4.38 7.28 -4.72
C ALA A 79 3.22 8.11 -5.30
N VAL A 80 3.33 9.44 -5.30
CA VAL A 80 2.33 10.34 -5.92
C VAL A 80 2.33 10.21 -7.43
N ASP A 81 3.48 9.96 -8.06
CA ASP A 81 3.56 9.82 -9.52
C ASP A 81 3.19 8.41 -10.02
N LEU A 82 3.12 7.41 -9.12
CA LEU A 82 2.81 6.02 -9.46
C LEU A 82 1.39 5.87 -10.08
N PRO A 83 1.26 5.50 -11.37
CA PRO A 83 -0.04 5.40 -12.03
C PRO A 83 -0.95 4.31 -11.44
N ALA A 84 -0.35 3.20 -11.01
CA ALA A 84 -1.04 2.03 -10.46
C ALA A 84 -1.60 2.23 -9.03
N LEU A 85 -1.23 3.32 -8.36
CA LEU A 85 -1.72 3.69 -7.04
C LEU A 85 -3.05 4.47 -7.18
N PRO A 86 -4.12 4.11 -6.45
CA PRO A 86 -5.40 4.82 -6.53
C PRO A 86 -5.28 6.31 -6.18
N GLU A 87 -6.11 7.15 -6.80
CA GLU A 87 -6.05 8.61 -6.60
C GLU A 87 -6.20 9.01 -5.14
N SER A 88 -7.06 8.35 -4.37
CA SER A 88 -7.23 8.65 -2.94
C SER A 88 -5.93 8.47 -2.13
N TRP A 89 -5.08 7.52 -2.51
CA TRP A 89 -3.76 7.33 -1.91
C TRP A 89 -2.77 8.40 -2.38
N ARG A 90 -2.78 8.73 -3.69
CA ARG A 90 -1.96 9.81 -4.23
C ARG A 90 -2.31 11.15 -3.58
N ASP A 91 -3.59 11.49 -3.46
CA ASP A 91 -4.08 12.67 -2.76
C ASP A 91 -3.63 12.71 -1.30
N TYR A 92 -3.75 11.59 -0.60
CA TYR A 92 -3.30 11.46 0.79
C TYR A 92 -1.80 11.75 0.94
N PHE A 93 -0.97 11.24 0.02
CA PHE A 93 0.48 11.49 0.03
C PHE A 93 0.85 12.88 -0.46
N ARG A 94 0.14 13.43 -1.44
CA ARG A 94 0.38 14.78 -1.97
C ARG A 94 0.23 15.83 -0.89
N ARG A 95 -0.72 15.68 0.04
CA ARG A 95 -0.88 16.56 1.22
C ARG A 95 0.28 16.51 2.21
N ARG A 96 1.19 15.54 2.08
CA ARG A 96 2.38 15.35 2.93
C ARG A 96 3.68 15.70 2.22
N LEU A 97 3.61 16.01 0.93
CA LEU A 97 4.74 16.57 0.22
C LEU A 97 5.00 17.97 0.75
N TRP A 98 6.23 18.19 1.18
CA TRP A 98 6.70 19.53 1.47
C TRP A 98 7.06 20.21 0.15
N GLU A 99 6.40 21.33 -0.12
CA GLU A 99 6.74 22.24 -1.20
C GLU A 99 7.53 23.41 -0.59
N PRO A 100 8.83 23.58 -0.94
CA PRO A 100 9.66 24.64 -0.40
C PRO A 100 9.17 26.05 -0.75
N ASP A 101 8.34 26.17 -1.80
CA ASP A 101 7.89 27.44 -2.40
C ASP A 101 6.36 27.66 -2.33
N ALA A 102 5.64 26.90 -1.49
CA ALA A 102 4.20 27.07 -1.23
C ALA A 102 3.92 27.98 -0.02
#